data_AF-A0A0L0F9I9-F1
#
_entry.id   AF-A0A0L0F9I9-F1
#
_cell.length_a   1.000
_cell.length_b   1.000
_cell.length_c   1.000
_cell.angle_alpha   90.00
_cell.angle_beta   90.00
_cell.angle_gamma   90.00
#
_symmetry.space_group_name_H-M   'P 1'
#
loop_
_entity.id
_entity.type
_entity.pdbx_description
1 polymer ?
#
loop_
_entity_poly.entity_id
_entity_poly.type
_entity_poly.pdbx_seq_one_letter_code
_entity_poly.pdbx_strand_id
1 'polypeptide(L)'
;VKIRSGTQRRIRKEGHCFSRIHVDDIVNAVIASTQKPNPKRVYNVVDDFPCPQHEIVEFGCQLLGLEVPPLIEFKDADMSAMARSFYGENKRVSNVRLKTELLPSLTYPTYKEGLPAQYQEEQAEEAKQRLSLGKRSKTGRLVLTTSRTTQFVRRLPLIGHLLDVLLPEPSRIAAVLVGMSGDPKLHDICEFR
;
A
#
# COMPACT_ATOMS: atom_id res chain seq x y z
N VAL A 1 -3.19 -7.28 -9.58
CA VAL A 1 -3.80 -8.65 -9.59
C VAL A 1 -5.32 -8.64 -9.76
N LYS A 2 -6.13 -8.13 -8.81
CA LYS A 2 -7.61 -8.21 -8.88
C LYS A 2 -8.26 -7.45 -10.06
N ILE A 3 -7.67 -6.33 -10.49
CA ILE A 3 -8.16 -5.57 -11.65
C ILE A 3 -7.86 -6.35 -12.94
N ARG A 4 -6.62 -6.83 -13.11
CA ARG A 4 -6.22 -7.68 -14.25
C ARG A 4 -7.01 -8.98 -14.35
N SER A 5 -7.50 -9.54 -13.24
CA SER A 5 -8.36 -10.74 -13.25
C SER A 5 -9.84 -10.46 -13.51
N GLY A 6 -10.26 -9.20 -13.63
CA GLY A 6 -11.67 -8.82 -13.89
C GLY A 6 -12.64 -9.10 -12.73
N THR A 7 -12.15 -9.56 -11.58
CA THR A 7 -12.99 -9.97 -10.44
C THR A 7 -13.43 -8.80 -9.55
N GLN A 8 -12.98 -7.59 -9.86
CA GLN A 8 -13.17 -6.44 -9.01
C GLN A 8 -14.50 -5.73 -9.29
N ARG A 9 -15.33 -5.58 -8.26
CA ARG A 9 -16.62 -4.89 -8.34
C ARG A 9 -16.48 -3.40 -8.00
N ARG A 10 -17.21 -2.54 -8.71
CA ARG A 10 -17.34 -1.10 -8.41
C ARG A 10 -18.64 -0.86 -7.66
N ILE A 11 -18.55 -0.70 -6.35
CA ILE A 11 -19.71 -0.42 -5.49
C ILE A 11 -19.56 0.98 -4.88
N ARG A 12 -20.63 1.78 -5.02
CA ARG A 12 -20.73 3.12 -4.44
C ARG A 12 -21.60 3.10 -3.21
N LYS A 13 -21.03 3.56 -2.10
CA LYS A 13 -21.75 3.91 -0.88
C LYS A 13 -21.43 5.36 -0.57
N GLU A 14 -22.44 6.19 -0.41
CA GLU A 14 -22.26 7.60 -0.12
C GLU A 14 -21.50 7.80 1.19
N GLY A 15 -20.56 8.76 1.20
CA GLY A 15 -19.73 9.09 2.37
C GLY A 15 -18.65 8.06 2.73
N HIS A 16 -18.57 6.92 2.05
CA HIS A 16 -17.63 5.85 2.38
C HIS A 16 -16.30 6.01 1.64
N CYS A 17 -15.21 6.18 2.40
CA CYS A 17 -13.87 6.36 1.86
C CYS A 17 -12.82 5.60 2.68
N PHE A 18 -11.65 5.40 2.07
CA PHE A 18 -10.48 4.87 2.76
C PHE A 18 -9.30 5.80 2.51
N SER A 19 -8.56 6.06 3.58
CA SER A 19 -7.20 6.56 3.51
C SER A 19 -6.27 5.44 3.00
N ARG A 20 -5.33 5.79 2.13
CA ARG A 20 -4.31 4.88 1.58
C ARG A 20 -2.96 5.56 1.70
N ILE A 21 -1.89 4.88 1.30
CA ILE A 21 -0.56 5.49 1.20
C ILE A 21 0.29 4.67 0.24
N HIS A 22 1.20 5.32 -0.48
CA HIS A 22 2.20 4.61 -1.28
C HIS A 22 3.27 3.96 -0.38
N VAL A 23 3.79 2.81 -0.80
CA VAL A 23 4.77 2.06 0.01
C VAL A 23 6.05 2.85 0.28
N ASP A 24 6.51 3.64 -0.69
CA ASP A 24 7.71 4.46 -0.52
C ASP A 24 7.52 5.55 0.53
N ASP A 25 6.33 6.14 0.62
CA ASP A 25 6.07 7.14 1.65
C ASP A 25 5.93 6.52 3.05
N ILE A 26 5.52 5.24 3.15
CA ILE A 26 5.64 4.48 4.40
C ILE A 26 7.11 4.34 4.79
N VAL A 27 7.97 3.94 3.85
CA VAL A 27 9.40 3.77 4.10
C VAL A 27 10.02 5.11 4.51
N ASN A 28 9.70 6.19 3.80
CA ASN A 28 10.16 7.55 4.13
C ASN A 28 9.72 7.96 5.54
N ALA A 29 8.49 7.64 5.94
CA ALA A 29 7.99 7.97 7.27
C ALA A 29 8.75 7.22 8.37
N VAL A 30 9.02 5.92 8.14
CA VAL A 30 9.82 5.11 9.07
C VAL A 30 11.24 5.67 9.17
N ILE A 31 11.90 5.93 8.05
CA ILE A 31 13.26 6.51 8.04
C ILE A 31 13.27 7.85 8.78
N ALA A 32 12.35 8.76 8.47
CA ALA A 32 12.25 10.06 9.14
C ALA A 32 12.05 9.90 10.65
N SER A 33 11.23 8.93 11.10
CA SER A 33 11.00 8.67 12.52
C SER A 33 12.25 8.16 13.26
N THR A 34 13.11 7.40 12.57
CA THR A 34 14.39 6.94 13.14
C THR A 34 15.43 8.06 13.23
N GLN A 35 15.40 9.00 12.28
CA GLN A 35 16.31 10.15 12.25
C GLN A 35 15.89 11.25 13.24
N LYS A 36 14.59 11.32 13.57
CA LYS A 36 14.03 12.26 14.56
C LYS A 36 13.23 11.50 15.62
N PRO A 37 13.88 10.72 16.52
CA PRO A 37 13.17 9.91 17.49
C PRO A 37 12.29 10.76 18.40
N ASN A 38 10.98 10.47 18.40
CA ASN A 38 10.03 11.05 19.34
C ASN A 38 9.31 9.91 20.08
N PRO A 39 9.82 9.48 21.24
CA PRO A 39 9.31 8.32 21.96
C PRO A 39 7.81 8.43 22.27
N LYS A 40 7.08 7.31 22.17
CA LYS A 40 5.63 7.24 22.43
C LYS A 40 4.78 8.11 21.49
N ARG A 41 5.32 8.59 20.36
CA ARG A 41 4.53 9.25 19.33
C ARG A 41 3.97 8.26 18.32
N VAL A 42 2.76 8.59 17.87
CA VAL A 42 1.99 7.84 16.87
C VAL A 42 1.71 8.76 15.69
N TYR A 43 1.99 8.26 14.50
CA TYR A 43 1.78 8.95 13.22
C TYR A 43 0.84 8.15 12.34
N ASN A 44 -0.18 8.82 11.81
CA ASN A 44 -1.04 8.26 10.78
C ASN A 44 -0.35 8.39 9.44
N VAL A 45 0.15 7.26 8.93
CA VAL A 45 0.89 7.20 7.66
C VAL A 45 -0.11 7.02 6.52
N VAL A 46 -0.74 8.12 6.13
CA VAL A 46 -1.78 8.17 5.09
C VAL A 46 -1.56 9.32 4.11
N ASP A 47 -2.07 9.15 2.89
CA ASP A 47 -2.02 10.12 1.80
C ASP A 47 -2.95 11.31 2.05
N ASP A 48 -2.89 12.31 1.17
CA ASP A 48 -3.68 13.54 1.27
C ASP A 48 -5.10 13.38 0.70
N PHE A 49 -5.44 12.22 0.10
CA PHE A 49 -6.68 12.04 -0.66
C PHE A 49 -7.42 10.74 -0.31
N PRO A 50 -8.15 10.72 0.82
CA PRO A 50 -9.09 9.65 1.13
C PRO A 50 -10.16 9.55 0.04
N CYS A 51 -10.29 8.37 -0.57
CA CYS A 51 -11.18 8.16 -1.71
C CYS A 51 -11.94 6.84 -1.63
N PRO A 52 -13.13 6.76 -2.24
CA PRO A 52 -13.90 5.52 -2.29
C PRO A 52 -13.20 4.47 -3.16
N GLN A 53 -13.42 3.19 -2.84
CA GLN A 53 -12.76 2.09 -3.54
C GLN A 53 -13.12 2.04 -5.04
N HIS A 54 -14.33 2.44 -5.45
CA HIS A 54 -14.74 2.35 -6.85
C HIS A 54 -14.00 3.32 -7.79
N GLU A 55 -13.55 4.47 -7.29
CA GLU A 55 -12.72 5.43 -8.04
C GLU A 55 -11.32 4.86 -8.31
N ILE A 56 -10.73 4.20 -7.30
CA ILE A 56 -9.43 3.53 -7.45
C ILE A 56 -9.49 2.43 -8.51
N VAL A 57 -10.58 1.66 -8.51
CA VAL A 57 -10.78 0.58 -9.50
C VAL A 57 -10.93 1.15 -10.90
N GLU A 58 -11.71 2.22 -11.04
CA GLU A 58 -11.87 2.92 -12.32
C GLU A 58 -10.54 3.45 -12.85
N PHE A 59 -9.80 4.19 -12.03
CA PHE A 59 -8.49 4.72 -12.42
C PHE A 59 -7.50 3.60 -12.76
N GLY A 60 -7.50 2.51 -12.00
CA GLY A 60 -6.66 1.34 -12.29
C GLY A 60 -7.04 0.64 -13.59
N CYS A 61 -8.33 0.50 -13.92
CA CYS A 61 -8.77 -0.01 -15.22
C CYS A 61 -8.32 0.90 -16.37
N GLN A 62 -8.51 2.21 -16.24
CA GLN A 62 -8.07 3.19 -17.23
C GLN A 62 -6.56 3.12 -17.47
N LEU A 63 -5.77 3.06 -16.40
CA LEU A 63 -4.31 2.95 -16.47
C LEU A 63 -3.85 1.67 -17.19
N LEU A 64 -4.58 0.56 -17.01
CA LEU A 64 -4.29 -0.72 -17.65
C LEU A 64 -4.91 -0.88 -19.05
N GLY A 65 -5.69 0.12 -19.53
CA GLY A 65 -6.42 0.01 -20.79
C GLY A 65 -7.51 -1.07 -20.78
N LEU A 66 -8.06 -1.39 -19.60
CA LEU A 66 -9.12 -2.39 -19.42
C LEU A 66 -10.49 -1.73 -19.36
N GLU A 67 -11.53 -2.50 -19.71
CA GLU A 67 -12.91 -2.07 -19.53
C GLU A 67 -13.20 -1.80 -18.05
N VAL A 68 -13.87 -0.68 -17.78
CA VAL A 68 -14.24 -0.29 -16.43
C VAL A 68 -15.54 -1.02 -16.07
N PRO A 69 -15.58 -1.81 -14.97
CA PRO A 69 -16.81 -2.47 -14.54
C PRO A 69 -17.95 -1.47 -14.27
N PRO A 70 -19.22 -1.87 -14.41
CA PRO A 70 -20.34 -0.99 -14.12
C PRO A 70 -20.36 -0.59 -12.63
N LEU A 71 -20.78 0.63 -12.36
CA LEU A 71 -20.95 1.13 -11.00
C LEU A 71 -22.28 0.63 -10.43
N ILE A 72 -22.24 0.01 -9.26
CA ILE A 72 -23.41 -0.52 -8.55
C ILE A 72 -23.60 0.26 -7.26
N GLU A 73 -24.80 0.78 -7.02
CA GLU A 73 -25.11 1.43 -5.75
C GLU A 73 -25.18 0.40 -4.61
N PHE A 74 -24.74 0.77 -3.42
CA PHE A 74 -24.61 -0.15 -2.28
C PHE A 74 -25.92 -0.87 -1.92
N LYS A 75 -27.05 -0.18 -2.09
CA LYS A 75 -28.40 -0.72 -1.87
C LYS A 75 -28.76 -1.86 -2.84
N ASP A 76 -28.23 -1.81 -4.06
CA ASP A 76 -28.59 -2.72 -5.15
C ASP A 76 -27.55 -3.84 -5.33
N ALA A 77 -26.43 -3.75 -4.62
CA ALA A 77 -25.35 -4.71 -4.71
C ALA A 77 -25.66 -6.01 -3.93
N ASP A 78 -25.66 -7.13 -4.66
CA ASP A 78 -25.70 -8.45 -4.03
C ASP A 78 -24.34 -8.79 -3.41
N MET A 79 -24.33 -8.96 -2.08
CA MET A 79 -23.11 -9.16 -1.33
C MET A 79 -23.35 -9.93 -0.03
N SER A 80 -22.35 -10.73 0.37
CA SER A 80 -22.36 -11.46 1.62
C SER A 80 -22.37 -10.53 2.83
N ALA A 81 -22.80 -11.03 3.98
CA ALA A 81 -22.82 -10.27 5.23
C ALA A 81 -21.44 -9.68 5.59
N MET A 82 -20.36 -10.45 5.36
CA MET A 82 -18.98 -9.99 5.55
C MET A 82 -18.58 -8.87 4.58
N ALA A 83 -19.02 -8.92 3.32
CA ALA A 83 -18.77 -7.84 2.39
C ALA A 83 -19.55 -6.57 2.80
N ARG A 84 -20.78 -6.71 3.34
CA ARG A 84 -21.56 -5.57 3.86
C ARG A 84 -20.89 -4.92 5.06
N SER A 85 -20.29 -5.70 5.98
CA SER A 85 -19.61 -5.13 7.15
C SER A 85 -18.41 -4.27 6.77
N PHE A 86 -17.68 -4.64 5.71
CA PHE A 86 -16.59 -3.82 5.19
C PHE A 86 -17.05 -2.42 4.76
N TYR A 87 -18.22 -2.31 4.11
CA TYR A 87 -18.81 -1.02 3.77
C TYR A 87 -19.40 -0.27 4.97
N GLY A 88 -19.56 -0.94 6.12
CA GLY A 88 -19.95 -0.34 7.39
C GLY A 88 -18.82 0.47 8.05
N GLU A 89 -17.57 0.14 7.76
CA GLU A 89 -16.39 0.84 8.27
C GLU A 89 -16.06 2.05 7.39
N ASN A 90 -15.63 3.16 7.97
CA ASN A 90 -15.09 4.32 7.23
C ASN A 90 -13.71 4.66 7.78
N LYS A 91 -12.64 4.45 7.00
CA LYS A 91 -11.26 4.61 7.48
C LYS A 91 -10.64 5.87 6.92
N ARG A 92 -11.24 7.01 7.28
CA ARG A 92 -10.72 8.34 6.96
C ARG A 92 -9.95 8.86 8.16
N VAL A 93 -8.67 9.14 7.96
CA VAL A 93 -7.77 9.58 9.04
C VAL A 93 -6.94 10.77 8.57
N SER A 94 -6.61 11.68 9.49
CA SER A 94 -5.78 12.85 9.22
C SER A 94 -4.28 12.51 9.29
N ASN A 95 -3.50 13.00 8.32
CA ASN A 95 -2.04 12.92 8.28
C ASN A 95 -1.33 14.20 8.72
N VAL A 96 -2.05 15.20 9.26
CA VAL A 96 -1.47 16.51 9.62
C VAL A 96 -0.21 16.35 10.46
N ARG A 97 -0.25 15.49 11.49
CA ARG A 97 0.90 15.24 12.37
C ARG A 97 2.10 14.65 11.64
N LEU A 98 1.87 13.70 10.73
CA LEU A 98 2.94 13.13 9.90
C LEU A 98 3.63 14.26 9.11
N LYS A 99 2.83 15.14 8.51
CA LYS A 99 3.34 16.21 7.65
C LYS A 99 4.08 17.29 8.44
N THR A 100 3.56 17.68 9.60
CA THR A 100 4.20 18.73 10.41
C THR A 100 5.51 18.28 11.02
N GLU A 101 5.63 17.01 11.43
CA GLU A 101 6.79 16.56 12.23
C GLU A 101 7.82 15.74 11.44
N LEU A 102 7.39 14.93 10.48
CA LEU A 102 8.27 13.97 9.79
C LEU A 102 8.42 14.26 8.30
N LEU A 103 7.31 14.38 7.56
CA LEU A 103 7.29 14.44 6.10
C LEU A 103 6.44 15.63 5.60
N PRO A 104 6.98 16.86 5.55
CA PRO A 104 6.24 18.06 5.11
C PRO A 104 5.49 17.91 3.79
N SER A 105 6.01 17.06 2.90
CA SER A 105 5.42 16.68 1.63
C SER A 105 5.61 15.18 1.40
N LEU A 106 4.58 14.54 0.85
CA LEU A 106 4.62 13.14 0.41
C LEU A 106 5.11 13.09 -1.05
N THR A 107 5.81 12.02 -1.41
CA THR A 107 6.24 11.77 -2.80
C THR A 107 5.01 11.48 -3.66
N TYR A 108 4.05 10.73 -3.09
CA TYR A 108 2.81 10.34 -3.72
C TYR A 108 1.63 10.81 -2.85
N PRO A 109 1.26 12.10 -2.95
CA PRO A 109 0.23 12.69 -2.11
C PRO A 109 -1.16 12.11 -2.38
N THR A 110 -1.39 11.53 -3.56
CA THR A 110 -2.65 10.85 -3.88
C THR A 110 -2.41 9.55 -4.66
N TYR A 111 -3.47 8.76 -4.82
CA TYR A 111 -3.44 7.58 -5.68
C TYR A 111 -3.16 7.89 -7.15
N LYS A 112 -3.39 9.13 -7.60
CA LYS A 112 -3.22 9.52 -9.01
C LYS A 112 -1.75 9.58 -9.39
N GLU A 113 -0.86 9.88 -8.46
CA GLU A 113 0.58 9.78 -8.65
C GLU A 113 1.08 8.38 -8.27
N GLY A 114 0.52 7.78 -7.21
CA GLY A 114 0.95 6.49 -6.70
C GLY A 114 0.69 5.31 -7.65
N LEU A 115 -0.51 5.19 -8.22
CA LEU A 115 -0.85 4.05 -9.09
C LEU A 115 -0.03 4.02 -10.39
N PRO A 116 0.20 5.14 -11.10
CA PRO A 116 1.08 5.15 -12.27
C PRO A 116 2.52 4.79 -11.93
N ALA A 117 3.05 5.24 -10.80
CA ALA A 117 4.39 4.87 -10.35
C ALA A 117 4.50 3.36 -10.12
N GLN A 118 3.55 2.76 -9.39
CA GLN A 118 3.49 1.30 -9.20
C GLN A 118 3.41 0.54 -10.52
N TYR A 119 2.62 1.05 -11.47
CA TYR A 119 2.51 0.44 -12.79
C TYR A 119 3.83 0.52 -13.57
N GLN A 120 4.49 1.68 -13.58
CA GLN A 120 5.79 1.85 -14.24
C GLN A 120 6.87 0.94 -13.65
N GLU A 121 6.91 0.79 -12.32
CA GLU A 121 7.80 -0.14 -11.63
C GLU A 121 7.56 -1.59 -12.05
N GLU A 122 6.30 -2.01 -12.11
CA GLU A 122 5.92 -3.35 -12.58
C GLU A 122 6.42 -3.59 -14.01
N GLN A 123 6.21 -2.62 -14.92
CA GLN A 123 6.67 -2.72 -16.31
C GLN A 123 8.20 -2.75 -16.43
N ALA A 124 8.90 -1.97 -15.59
CA ALA A 124 10.36 -1.95 -15.56
C ALA A 124 10.94 -3.29 -15.09
N GLU A 125 10.34 -3.90 -14.07
CA GLU A 125 10.74 -5.24 -13.59
C GLU A 125 10.48 -6.33 -14.64
N GLU A 126 9.34 -6.30 -15.32
CA GLU A 126 9.07 -7.20 -16.45
C GLU A 126 10.11 -7.04 -17.57
N ALA A 127 10.47 -5.80 -17.92
CA ALA A 127 11.48 -5.52 -18.94
C ALA A 127 12.87 -6.07 -18.54
N LYS A 128 13.30 -5.84 -17.29
CA LYS A 128 14.55 -6.41 -16.74
C LYS A 128 14.54 -7.93 -16.80
N GLN A 129 13.42 -8.56 -16.45
CA GLN A 129 13.29 -10.01 -16.49
C GLN A 129 13.43 -10.55 -17.93
N ARG A 130 12.78 -9.92 -18.92
CA ARG A 130 12.91 -10.27 -20.34
C ARG A 130 14.36 -10.13 -20.84
N LEU A 131 15.04 -9.04 -20.48
CA LEU A 131 16.46 -8.81 -20.79
C LEU A 131 17.39 -9.85 -20.17
N SER A 132 17.11 -10.30 -18.94
CA SER A 132 17.90 -11.32 -18.25
C SER A 132 17.76 -12.71 -18.87
N LEU A 133 16.59 -13.04 -19.42
CA LEU A 133 16.31 -14.30 -20.11
C LEU A 133 16.96 -14.35 -21.50
N GLY A 134 17.01 -13.22 -22.21
CA GLY A 134 17.65 -13.09 -23.53
C GLY A 134 19.19 -13.17 -23.51
N LYS A 135 19.84 -13.00 -22.36
CA LYS A 135 21.31 -13.12 -22.21
C LYS A 135 21.81 -14.56 -21.99
N ARG A 136 20.94 -15.57 -22.03
CA ARG A 136 21.31 -17.00 -21.97
C ARG A 136 21.60 -17.57 -23.36
N SER A 137 22.74 -17.23 -23.94
CA SER A 137 23.45 -18.09 -24.90
C SER A 137 24.89 -17.62 -25.07
N LYS A 138 25.81 -18.32 -24.39
CA LYS A 138 27.17 -18.71 -24.81
C LYS A 138 27.89 -19.23 -23.56
N THR A 139 28.23 -20.53 -23.60
CA THR A 139 28.95 -21.30 -22.58
C THR A 139 28.04 -21.92 -21.50
N GLY A 140 27.79 -23.22 -21.66
CA GLY A 140 26.94 -24.00 -20.78
C GLY A 140 27.57 -24.21 -19.40
N ARG A 141 26.86 -23.77 -18.36
CA ARG A 141 26.71 -24.54 -17.12
C ARG A 141 25.43 -24.09 -16.44
N LEU A 142 24.41 -24.92 -16.58
CA LEU A 142 23.10 -24.74 -16.00
C LEU A 142 23.15 -25.24 -14.55
N VAL A 143 23.14 -24.33 -13.57
CA VAL A 143 22.73 -24.66 -12.21
C VAL A 143 21.35 -24.05 -12.01
N LEU A 144 20.31 -24.89 -12.08
CA LEU A 144 18.95 -24.54 -11.72
C LEU A 144 18.58 -25.30 -10.45
N THR A 145 18.70 -24.63 -9.32
CA THR A 145 17.79 -24.76 -8.17
C THR A 145 17.63 -23.33 -7.67
N THR A 146 16.43 -22.75 -7.64
CA THR A 146 15.52 -22.90 -6.51
C THR A 146 14.07 -22.81 -6.95
N SER A 147 13.26 -23.68 -6.33
CA SER A 147 11.82 -23.83 -6.45
C SER A 147 11.00 -22.55 -6.19
N ARG A 148 9.83 -22.51 -6.83
CA ARG A 148 8.74 -21.54 -6.66
C ARG A 148 8.21 -21.53 -5.22
N THR A 149 8.82 -20.80 -4.29
CA THR A 149 8.13 -20.38 -3.04
C THR A 149 8.72 -19.12 -2.36
N THR A 150 9.68 -18.41 -2.96
CA THR A 150 10.39 -17.33 -2.24
C THR A 150 10.68 -16.10 -3.11
N GLN A 151 9.64 -15.49 -3.68
CA GLN A 151 9.78 -14.20 -4.38
C GLN A 151 9.07 -13.01 -3.72
N PHE A 152 8.52 -13.18 -2.52
CA PHE A 152 8.02 -12.06 -1.70
C PHE A 152 9.06 -11.54 -0.67
N VAL A 153 10.25 -12.14 -0.59
CA VAL A 153 11.29 -11.78 0.43
C VAL A 153 12.71 -11.67 -0.16
N ARG A 154 12.85 -11.16 -1.39
CA ARG A 154 14.19 -10.93 -2.00
C ARG A 154 14.53 -9.45 -2.25
N ARG A 155 13.94 -8.55 -1.47
CA ARG A 155 14.45 -7.18 -1.25
C ARG A 155 14.89 -6.94 0.20
N LEU A 156 15.25 -8.00 0.93
CA LEU A 156 15.98 -7.90 2.20
C LEU A 156 17.23 -8.79 2.16
N PRO A 157 18.38 -8.23 1.75
CA PRO A 157 19.63 -8.62 2.40
C PRO A 157 20.37 -7.41 3.01
N LEU A 158 19.72 -6.25 3.12
CA LEU A 158 20.26 -5.07 3.84
C LEU A 158 19.36 -4.55 4.97
N ILE A 159 18.25 -5.22 5.28
CA ILE A 159 17.39 -4.85 6.42
C ILE A 159 17.41 -5.93 7.52
N GLY A 160 17.80 -7.17 7.24
CA GLY A 160 17.96 -8.21 8.27
C GLY A 160 19.07 -7.88 9.26
N HIS A 161 20.24 -7.42 8.79
CA HIS A 161 21.30 -6.95 9.68
C HIS A 161 21.10 -5.51 10.16
N LEU A 162 20.28 -4.69 9.49
CA LEU A 162 20.07 -3.31 9.93
C LEU A 162 18.95 -3.19 10.98
N LEU A 163 17.97 -4.10 11.01
CA LEU A 163 16.99 -4.18 12.11
C LEU A 163 17.64 -4.70 13.40
N ASP A 164 18.54 -5.69 13.32
CA ASP A 164 19.25 -6.19 14.50
C ASP A 164 20.37 -5.23 14.99
N VAL A 165 20.90 -4.36 14.11
CA VAL A 165 21.92 -3.35 14.48
C VAL A 165 21.32 -1.99 14.86
N LEU A 166 20.09 -1.65 14.42
CA LEU A 166 19.42 -0.39 14.78
C LEU A 166 18.35 -0.50 15.88
N LEU A 167 17.98 -1.71 16.31
CA LEU A 167 17.02 -1.91 17.40
C LEU A 167 17.63 -2.73 18.55
N PRO A 168 18.65 -2.22 19.27
CA PRO A 168 19.17 -2.93 20.44
C PRO A 168 18.20 -2.96 21.63
N GLU A 169 17.07 -2.23 21.59
CA GLU A 169 16.12 -2.17 22.72
C GLU A 169 14.64 -2.15 22.26
N PRO A 170 13.74 -2.96 22.85
CA PRO A 170 12.36 -3.14 22.40
C PRO A 170 11.40 -1.96 22.72
N SER A 171 11.88 -0.73 22.88
CA SER A 171 11.09 0.33 23.52
C SER A 171 10.58 1.49 22.64
N ARG A 172 11.00 1.69 21.38
CA ARG A 172 10.70 2.96 20.69
C ARG A 172 10.60 2.84 19.17
N ILE A 173 9.38 2.70 18.65
CA ILE A 173 8.78 3.41 17.48
C ILE A 173 7.40 2.76 17.28
N ALA A 174 6.31 3.48 17.56
CA ALA A 174 4.95 3.04 17.26
C ALA A 174 4.47 3.79 16.01
N ALA A 175 5.00 3.43 14.84
CA ALA A 175 4.35 3.79 13.58
C ALA A 175 3.14 2.87 13.43
N VAL A 176 1.95 3.37 13.78
CA VAL A 176 0.71 2.66 13.52
C VAL A 176 0.42 2.79 12.03
N LEU A 177 0.84 1.79 11.25
CA LEU A 177 0.17 1.54 9.97
C LEU A 177 -1.26 1.16 10.31
N VAL A 178 -2.23 1.96 9.85
CA VAL A 178 -3.64 1.61 9.94
C VAL A 178 -3.90 0.48 8.94
N GLY A 179 -3.52 -0.74 9.34
CA GLY A 179 -3.79 -2.00 8.67
C GLY A 179 -4.67 -2.85 9.57
N MET A 180 -5.96 -2.91 9.24
CA MET A 180 -6.91 -3.98 9.61
C MET A 180 -6.79 -4.60 11.02
N SER A 181 -6.62 -3.81 12.07
CA SER A 181 -6.76 -4.30 13.44
C SER A 181 -8.16 -3.93 13.94
N GLY A 182 -9.00 -4.94 14.20
CA GLY A 182 -10.28 -4.79 14.92
C GLY A 182 -10.10 -4.54 16.42
N ASP A 183 -8.98 -3.94 16.82
CA ASP A 183 -8.68 -3.60 18.20
C ASP A 183 -9.37 -2.27 18.57
N PRO A 184 -10.35 -2.29 19.48
CA PRO A 184 -11.09 -1.10 19.91
C PRO A 184 -10.21 -0.04 20.59
N LYS A 185 -8.95 -0.35 20.97
CA LYS A 185 -8.02 0.65 21.52
C LYS A 185 -7.35 1.54 20.45
N LEU A 186 -7.43 1.18 19.17
CA LEU A 186 -6.95 2.00 18.06
C LEU A 186 -8.01 2.96 17.51
N HIS A 187 -9.26 2.85 17.99
CA HIS A 187 -10.37 3.71 17.57
C HIS A 187 -10.16 5.19 17.95
N ASP A 188 -9.41 5.47 19.02
CA ASP A 188 -9.12 6.84 19.49
C ASP A 188 -8.10 7.59 18.61
N ILE A 189 -7.43 6.92 17.68
CA ILE A 189 -6.48 7.55 16.74
C ILE A 189 -7.21 8.11 15.50
N CYS A 190 -8.49 7.75 15.33
CA CYS A 190 -9.37 8.24 14.27
C CYS A 190 -10.11 9.55 14.65
N GLU A 191 -9.68 10.31 15.67
CA GLU A 191 -10.36 11.55 16.08
C GLU A 191 -10.53 12.53 14.91
N PHE A 192 -11.80 12.69 14.51
CA PHE A 192 -12.29 13.71 13.60
C PHE A 192 -12.35 15.05 14.34
N ARG A 193 -11.66 16.05 13.79
CA ARG A 193 -12.08 17.45 13.84
C ARG A 193 -12.24 17.96 12.42
#